data_AF-A0A9W8MD32-F1
#
_entry.id   AF-A0A9W8MD32-F1
#
_cell.length_a   1.000
_cell.length_b   1.000
_cell.length_c   1.000
_cell.angle_alpha   90.00
_cell.angle_beta   90.00
_cell.angle_gamma   90.00
#
_symmetry.space_group_name_H-M   'P 1'
#
loop_
_entity.id
_entity.type
_entity.pdbx_description
1 polymer ?
#
loop_
_entity_poly.entity_id
_entity_poly.type
_entity_poly.pdbx_seq_one_letter_code
_entity_poly.pdbx_strand_id
1 'polypeptide(L)'
;MRAWVEGPVAAEATSIAQQTRSKGGRQSWLSTLTNQVVDMLVHREGRKVFKGSDYGMSWDCKEVVVENPYGGKRLLRGEDDTVKAARTIVMEIVEKWVDADDHCDKKQAWFATIVEEVMGEEALTMNIVWRLYSNLKASHVILGDKGYRNPTKDDMEPFRSALENHSVLEVDHREGRLFELYKQLLNREISPSDVIKHLPSVSLRWNALKQMIDISAMYDEDEQPHSPPAYLKKLQNDPMTYHPLRERSPGRIRCRRDLFNNTKAVSKSTIFSLLVWRAFPQVFSWHPDDSMWFETPDDFLKEYRRRKKEQPSEELASDVRTYWDNLEERRWPRFAETYPTFEECYQHFKPNGTLEYRLFRKLSRTNAFDVACDLAYAGFCRPPSVADVAKYIVHLNQGAMSGLKALGLVDGKKRDVDAKRAQVVQALMDLGNLLKEIPEFINEHAEDEADATYTPYHEEEVDPMRVEHLLRTFSHALKYIV
;
A
#
# COMPACT_ATOMS: atom_id res chain seq x y z
N MET A 1 -11.59 -28.19 0.66
CA MET A 1 -11.91 -28.10 2.09
C MET A 1 -10.80 -28.63 2.99
N ARG A 2 -10.47 -29.93 2.96
CA ARG A 2 -9.41 -30.50 3.82
C ARG A 2 -8.10 -29.69 3.77
N ALA A 3 -7.52 -29.50 2.59
CA ALA A 3 -6.28 -28.72 2.45
C ALA A 3 -6.35 -27.26 2.99
N TRP A 4 -7.53 -26.64 3.04
CA TRP A 4 -7.74 -25.27 3.55
C TRP A 4 -7.79 -25.22 5.08
N VAL A 5 -8.46 -26.18 5.72
CA VAL A 5 -8.55 -26.27 7.18
C VAL A 5 -7.26 -26.84 7.78
N GLU A 6 -6.59 -27.74 7.07
CA GLU A 6 -5.46 -28.51 7.61
C GLU A 6 -4.23 -27.66 7.97
N GLY A 7 -3.91 -26.62 7.18
CA GLY A 7 -2.79 -25.73 7.44
C GLY A 7 -2.99 -24.84 8.66
N PRO A 8 -4.07 -24.04 8.72
CA PRO A 8 -4.41 -23.19 9.85
C PRO A 8 -4.61 -23.97 11.15
N VAL A 9 -5.32 -25.12 11.10
CA VAL A 9 -5.55 -25.95 12.28
C VAL A 9 -4.26 -26.59 12.80
N ALA A 10 -3.35 -27.01 11.91
CA ALA A 10 -2.05 -27.54 12.34
C ALA A 10 -1.21 -26.46 13.01
N ALA A 11 -1.09 -25.28 12.40
CA ALA A 11 -0.32 -24.17 12.96
C ALA A 11 -0.85 -23.70 14.32
N GLU A 12 -2.18 -23.59 14.46
CA GLU A 12 -2.83 -23.17 15.69
C GLU A 12 -2.74 -24.25 16.78
N ALA A 13 -3.01 -25.52 16.44
CA ALA A 13 -2.89 -26.63 17.39
C ALA A 13 -1.45 -26.80 17.92
N THR A 14 -0.44 -26.61 17.06
CA THR A 14 0.98 -26.56 17.45
C THR A 14 1.23 -25.42 18.43
N SER A 15 0.77 -24.20 18.12
CA SER A 15 0.95 -23.04 19.02
C SER A 15 0.30 -23.25 20.40
N ILE A 16 -0.89 -23.86 20.43
CA ILE A 16 -1.61 -24.16 21.67
C ILE A 16 -0.89 -25.25 22.47
N ALA A 17 -0.48 -26.34 21.81
CA ALA A 17 0.24 -27.45 22.45
C ALA A 17 1.59 -27.01 23.03
N GLN A 18 2.26 -26.03 22.40
CA GLN A 18 3.52 -25.44 22.88
C GLN A 18 3.35 -24.35 23.94
N GLN A 19 2.11 -23.97 24.30
CA GLN A 19 1.78 -22.85 25.19
C GLN A 19 2.36 -21.49 24.74
N THR A 20 2.71 -21.33 23.47
CA THR A 20 3.33 -20.11 22.89
C THR A 20 2.27 -19.08 22.45
N ARG A 21 1.27 -18.84 23.30
CA ARG A 21 0.10 -17.98 22.98
C ARG A 21 0.53 -16.59 22.52
N SER A 22 0.13 -16.18 21.32
CA SER A 22 0.15 -14.76 20.94
C SER A 22 -1.00 -14.04 21.66
N LYS A 23 -0.68 -13.05 22.50
CA LYS A 23 -1.66 -12.36 23.37
C LYS A 23 -2.43 -11.20 22.71
N GLY A 24 -2.57 -11.16 21.38
CA GLY A 24 -3.13 -9.95 20.74
C GLY A 24 -3.65 -10.03 19.31
N GLY A 25 -3.85 -11.22 18.73
CA GLY A 25 -4.52 -11.35 17.43
C GLY A 25 -6.03 -11.49 17.55
N ARG A 26 -6.80 -10.97 16.59
CA ARG A 26 -8.22 -11.37 16.41
C ARG A 26 -8.26 -12.89 16.24
N GLN A 27 -8.86 -13.60 17.20
CA GLN A 27 -9.04 -15.05 17.10
C GLN A 27 -10.14 -15.34 16.07
N SER A 28 -9.79 -16.03 14.99
CA SER A 28 -10.79 -16.50 14.03
C SER A 28 -11.70 -17.56 14.69
N TRP A 29 -12.89 -17.77 14.13
CA TRP A 29 -13.80 -18.82 14.58
C TRP A 29 -13.14 -20.20 14.50
N LEU A 30 -12.29 -20.43 13.49
CA LEU A 30 -11.55 -21.67 13.30
C LEU A 30 -10.45 -21.82 14.37
N SER A 31 -9.77 -20.74 14.75
CA SER A 31 -8.87 -20.75 15.91
C SER A 31 -9.62 -21.06 17.20
N THR A 32 -10.80 -20.46 17.42
CA THR A 32 -11.63 -20.71 18.61
C THR A 32 -12.11 -22.17 18.67
N LEU A 33 -12.53 -22.73 17.54
CA LEU A 33 -12.90 -24.13 17.41
C LEU A 33 -11.71 -25.06 17.68
N THR A 34 -10.55 -24.78 17.06
CA THR A 34 -9.31 -25.53 17.27
C THR A 34 -8.90 -25.51 18.73
N ASN A 35 -8.99 -24.35 19.39
CA ASN A 35 -8.73 -24.19 20.82
C ASN A 35 -9.64 -25.09 21.65
N GLN A 36 -10.95 -25.07 21.42
CA GLN A 36 -11.89 -25.88 22.21
C GLN A 36 -11.75 -27.39 21.98
N VAL A 37 -11.32 -27.81 20.78
CA VAL A 37 -11.01 -29.21 20.47
C VAL A 37 -9.70 -29.64 21.16
N VAL A 38 -8.66 -28.81 21.12
CA VAL A 38 -7.41 -29.08 21.84
C VAL A 38 -7.67 -29.13 23.35
N ASP A 39 -8.48 -28.22 23.89
CA ASP A 39 -8.87 -28.23 25.30
C ASP A 39 -9.64 -29.51 25.66
N MET A 40 -10.58 -29.96 24.81
CA MET A 40 -11.30 -31.23 25.00
C MET A 40 -10.33 -32.42 25.05
N LEU A 41 -9.31 -32.43 24.18
CA LEU A 41 -8.28 -33.48 24.13
C LEU A 41 -7.35 -33.45 25.35
N VAL A 42 -6.90 -32.26 25.77
CA VAL A 42 -5.99 -32.06 26.91
C VAL A 42 -6.67 -32.34 28.24
N HIS A 43 -7.88 -31.80 28.44
CA HIS A 43 -8.65 -31.95 29.68
C HIS A 43 -9.45 -33.25 29.76
N ARG A 44 -9.37 -34.10 28.72
CA ARG A 44 -10.01 -35.42 28.64
C ARG A 44 -11.53 -35.38 28.84
N GLU A 45 -12.15 -34.34 28.31
CA GLU A 45 -13.61 -34.29 28.24
C GLU A 45 -14.07 -35.44 27.34
N GLY A 46 -14.83 -36.39 27.90
CA GLY A 46 -15.22 -37.62 27.18
C GLY A 46 -16.16 -37.36 26.01
N ARG A 47 -16.92 -36.27 26.07
CA ARG A 47 -17.89 -35.87 25.05
C ARG A 47 -18.07 -34.36 25.10
N LYS A 48 -18.10 -33.71 23.93
CA LYS A 48 -18.40 -32.29 23.79
C LYS A 48 -19.37 -32.05 22.64
N VAL A 49 -20.24 -31.06 22.81
CA VAL A 49 -21.19 -30.63 21.79
C VAL A 49 -20.69 -29.32 21.21
N PHE A 50 -20.54 -29.27 19.89
CA PHE A 50 -20.09 -28.10 19.15
C PHE A 50 -21.28 -27.51 18.40
N LYS A 51 -21.63 -26.26 18.72
CA LYS A 51 -22.69 -25.50 18.04
C LYS A 51 -22.06 -24.37 17.23
N GLY A 52 -22.40 -24.24 15.95
CA GLY A 52 -21.84 -23.19 15.10
C GLY A 52 -22.10 -21.77 15.65
N SER A 53 -23.23 -21.56 16.32
CA SER A 53 -23.58 -20.29 16.97
C SER A 53 -22.55 -19.85 18.02
N ASP A 54 -21.90 -20.79 18.71
CA ASP A 54 -20.88 -20.49 19.73
C ASP A 54 -19.60 -19.91 19.12
N TYR A 55 -19.45 -20.01 17.79
CA TYR A 55 -18.31 -19.53 17.02
C TYR A 55 -18.68 -18.38 16.08
N GLY A 56 -19.86 -17.78 16.28
CA GLY A 56 -20.33 -16.66 15.47
C GLY A 56 -20.86 -17.05 14.09
N MET A 57 -21.13 -18.34 13.84
CA MET A 57 -21.78 -18.75 12.59
C MET A 57 -23.27 -18.41 12.67
N SER A 58 -23.76 -17.67 11.68
CA SER A 58 -25.14 -17.15 11.65
C SER A 58 -26.12 -18.05 10.90
N TRP A 59 -25.76 -19.31 10.62
CA TRP A 59 -26.61 -20.28 9.93
C TRP A 59 -26.92 -21.50 10.81
N ASP A 60 -27.94 -22.28 10.44
CA ASP A 60 -28.35 -23.51 11.12
C ASP A 60 -27.29 -24.62 10.98
N CYS A 61 -26.24 -24.55 11.79
CA CYS A 61 -25.31 -25.66 11.99
C CYS A 61 -26.01 -26.76 12.78
N LYS A 62 -25.99 -28.00 12.27
CA LYS A 62 -26.32 -29.17 13.08
C LYS A 62 -25.37 -29.21 14.28
N GLU A 63 -25.89 -29.48 15.49
CA GLU A 63 -25.03 -29.71 16.64
C GLU A 63 -24.15 -30.93 16.38
N VAL A 64 -22.83 -30.73 16.43
CA VAL A 64 -21.87 -31.84 16.24
C VAL A 64 -21.45 -32.34 17.59
N VAL A 65 -21.90 -33.55 17.91
CA VAL A 65 -21.42 -34.27 19.09
C VAL A 65 -20.14 -34.98 18.71
N VAL A 66 -19.05 -34.64 19.41
CA VAL A 66 -17.78 -35.34 19.28
C VAL A 66 -17.55 -36.14 20.55
N GLU A 67 -17.35 -37.44 20.39
CA GLU A 67 -16.82 -38.30 21.45
C GLU A 67 -15.30 -38.24 21.40
N ASN A 68 -14.67 -37.95 22.53
CA ASN A 68 -13.22 -37.94 22.59
C ASN A 68 -12.72 -39.39 22.57
N PRO A 69 -12.08 -39.86 21.48
CA PRO A 69 -11.65 -41.25 21.38
C PRO A 69 -10.56 -41.62 22.40
N TYR A 70 -10.01 -40.62 23.10
CA TYR A 70 -8.99 -40.75 24.13
C TYR A 70 -9.50 -40.54 25.56
N GLY A 71 -10.81 -40.28 25.76
CA GLY A 71 -11.41 -40.07 27.09
C GLY A 71 -11.33 -41.30 28.01
N GLY A 72 -11.09 -42.49 27.43
CA GLY A 72 -11.05 -43.76 28.15
C GLY A 72 -9.68 -44.22 28.66
N LYS A 73 -8.68 -44.50 27.78
CA LYS A 73 -7.56 -45.38 28.18
C LYS A 73 -6.18 -45.20 27.47
N ARG A 74 -5.89 -44.11 26.74
CA ARG A 74 -4.53 -43.89 26.19
C ARG A 74 -4.13 -42.40 26.22
N LEU A 75 -2.95 -42.12 26.77
CA LEU A 75 -2.28 -40.81 26.63
C LEU A 75 -1.92 -40.58 25.16
N LEU A 76 -2.31 -39.42 24.60
CA LEU A 76 -1.64 -38.87 23.43
C LEU A 76 -0.18 -38.59 23.82
N ARG A 77 0.78 -39.21 23.14
CA ARG A 77 2.20 -39.12 23.50
C ARG A 77 2.87 -38.04 22.67
N GLY A 78 2.55 -36.78 22.99
CA GLY A 78 3.27 -35.61 22.47
C GLY A 78 2.42 -34.66 21.63
N GLU A 79 3.09 -33.60 21.18
CA GLU A 79 2.53 -32.51 20.42
C GLU A 79 1.95 -32.98 19.07
N ASP A 80 2.70 -33.78 18.32
CA ASP A 80 2.29 -34.26 16.99
C ASP A 80 1.00 -35.09 17.02
N ASP A 81 0.84 -35.95 18.04
CA ASP A 81 -0.36 -36.76 18.23
C ASP A 81 -1.58 -35.89 18.55
N THR A 82 -1.38 -34.82 19.34
CA THR A 82 -2.44 -33.88 19.72
C THR A 82 -2.86 -33.03 18.52
N VAL A 83 -1.89 -32.53 17.74
CA VAL A 83 -2.14 -31.78 16.50
C VAL A 83 -2.90 -32.63 15.49
N LYS A 84 -2.49 -33.89 15.30
CA LYS A 84 -3.16 -34.82 14.39
C LYS A 84 -4.59 -35.13 14.82
N ALA A 85 -4.82 -35.36 16.11
CA ALA A 85 -6.15 -35.61 16.65
C ALA A 85 -7.05 -34.36 16.53
N ALA A 86 -6.52 -33.18 16.88
CA ALA A 86 -7.24 -31.91 16.77
C ALA A 86 -7.64 -31.61 15.33
N ARG A 87 -6.70 -31.76 14.38
CA ARG A 87 -6.97 -31.63 12.94
C ARG A 87 -8.11 -32.53 12.48
N THR A 88 -8.08 -33.81 12.87
CA THR A 88 -9.10 -34.78 12.46
C THR A 88 -10.49 -34.41 13.00
N ILE A 89 -10.56 -34.01 14.27
CA ILE A 89 -11.83 -33.65 14.92
C ILE A 89 -12.39 -32.32 14.40
N VAL A 90 -11.54 -31.29 14.26
CA VAL A 90 -11.95 -30.00 13.69
C VAL A 90 -12.47 -30.17 12.27
N MET A 91 -11.80 -31.00 11.47
CA MET A 91 -12.25 -31.35 10.11
C MET A 91 -13.65 -31.97 10.12
N GLU A 92 -13.88 -32.96 10.99
CA GLU A 92 -15.18 -33.64 11.08
C GLU A 92 -16.31 -32.68 11.49
N ILE A 93 -16.03 -31.77 12.43
CA ILE A 93 -17.00 -30.75 12.86
C ILE A 93 -17.34 -29.82 11.70
N VAL A 94 -16.33 -29.30 11.00
CA VAL A 94 -16.52 -28.38 9.88
C VAL A 94 -17.26 -29.08 8.73
N GLU A 95 -16.87 -30.31 8.37
CA GLU A 95 -17.52 -31.11 7.32
C GLU A 95 -19.02 -31.32 7.63
N LYS A 96 -19.38 -31.61 8.89
CA LYS A 96 -20.77 -31.75 9.33
C LYS A 96 -21.56 -30.44 9.36
N TRP A 97 -20.91 -29.33 9.69
CA TRP A 97 -21.56 -28.01 9.70
C TRP A 97 -21.86 -27.48 8.30
N VAL A 98 -21.02 -27.83 7.32
CA VAL A 98 -21.17 -27.37 5.94
C VAL A 98 -21.81 -28.41 5.01
N ASP A 99 -22.24 -29.55 5.56
CA ASP A 99 -22.84 -30.69 4.82
C ASP A 99 -21.95 -31.11 3.63
N ALA A 100 -20.63 -31.16 3.88
CA ALA A 100 -19.64 -31.47 2.87
C ALA A 100 -19.79 -32.93 2.43
N ASP A 101 -20.10 -33.17 1.16
CA ASP A 101 -20.07 -34.51 0.59
C ASP A 101 -18.61 -35.05 0.60
N ASP A 102 -18.42 -36.34 0.83
CA ASP A 102 -17.10 -36.99 1.03
C ASP A 102 -16.13 -36.81 -0.17
N HIS A 103 -16.63 -36.33 -1.30
CA HIS A 103 -15.90 -36.08 -2.54
C HIS A 103 -15.82 -34.58 -2.84
N CYS A 104 -14.94 -33.85 -2.13
CA CYS A 104 -14.61 -32.47 -2.48
C CYS A 104 -14.03 -32.41 -3.90
N ASP A 105 -14.82 -31.97 -4.88
CA ASP A 105 -14.40 -31.84 -6.27
C ASP A 105 -13.39 -30.67 -6.40
N LYS A 106 -12.40 -30.79 -7.30
CA LYS A 106 -11.37 -29.77 -7.55
C LYS A 106 -11.97 -28.39 -7.84
N LYS A 107 -13.15 -28.35 -8.47
CA LYS A 107 -13.91 -27.13 -8.76
C LYS A 107 -14.40 -26.41 -7.49
N GLN A 108 -14.82 -27.16 -6.49
CA GLN A 108 -15.33 -26.62 -5.22
C GLN A 108 -14.18 -26.13 -4.34
N ALA A 109 -13.05 -26.84 -4.36
CA ALA A 109 -11.81 -26.37 -3.75
C ALA A 109 -11.33 -25.06 -4.40
N TRP A 110 -11.35 -24.97 -5.73
CA TRP A 110 -11.03 -23.74 -6.46
C TRP A 110 -11.97 -22.59 -6.07
N PHE A 111 -13.29 -22.82 -6.03
CA PHE A 111 -14.26 -21.78 -5.67
C PHE A 111 -14.04 -21.23 -4.27
N ALA A 112 -13.82 -22.09 -3.28
CA ALA A 112 -13.52 -21.64 -1.92
C ALA A 112 -12.22 -20.80 -1.86
N THR A 113 -11.17 -21.21 -2.59
CA THR A 113 -9.92 -20.45 -2.69
C THR A 113 -10.13 -19.08 -3.34
N ILE A 114 -10.92 -18.99 -4.40
CA ILE A 114 -11.24 -17.71 -5.06
C ILE A 114 -12.06 -16.81 -4.15
N VAL A 115 -13.07 -17.35 -3.45
CA VAL A 115 -13.87 -16.56 -2.50
C VAL A 115 -13.01 -16.03 -1.35
N GLU A 116 -12.12 -16.86 -0.80
CA GLU A 116 -11.15 -16.43 0.22
C GLU A 116 -10.20 -15.34 -0.30
N GLU A 117 -9.61 -15.56 -1.47
CA GLU A 117 -8.62 -14.64 -2.07
C GLU A 117 -9.23 -13.28 -2.43
N VAL A 118 -10.48 -13.28 -2.90
CA VAL A 118 -11.16 -12.08 -3.40
C VAL A 118 -11.98 -11.38 -2.32
N MET A 119 -12.68 -12.14 -1.47
CA MET A 119 -13.66 -11.61 -0.51
C MET A 119 -13.19 -11.72 0.94
N GLY A 120 -12.08 -12.41 1.22
CA GLY A 120 -11.54 -12.63 2.56
C GLY A 120 -12.10 -13.89 3.25
N GLU A 121 -11.43 -14.29 4.34
CA GLU A 121 -11.78 -15.49 5.12
C GLU A 121 -13.19 -15.40 5.71
N GLU A 122 -13.65 -14.18 6.04
CA GLU A 122 -14.99 -13.92 6.56
C GLU A 122 -16.11 -14.26 5.55
N ALA A 123 -15.84 -14.20 4.24
CA ALA A 123 -16.84 -14.58 3.25
C ALA A 123 -17.17 -16.08 3.29
N LEU A 124 -16.21 -16.91 3.70
CA LEU A 124 -16.42 -18.34 3.94
C LEU A 124 -17.31 -18.60 5.16
N THR A 125 -17.68 -17.59 5.95
CA THR A 125 -18.70 -17.73 7.02
C THR A 125 -20.09 -17.30 6.56
N MET A 126 -20.31 -17.10 5.25
CA MET A 126 -21.62 -16.77 4.71
C MET A 126 -22.37 -17.99 4.17
N ASN A 127 -23.64 -18.15 4.56
CA ASN A 127 -24.47 -19.30 4.16
C ASN A 127 -24.58 -19.39 2.63
N ILE A 128 -24.70 -18.23 1.96
CA ILE A 128 -24.69 -18.17 0.50
C ILE A 128 -23.44 -18.77 -0.11
N VAL A 129 -22.25 -18.54 0.44
CA VAL A 129 -21.02 -19.08 -0.13
C VAL A 129 -21.04 -20.62 -0.10
N TRP A 130 -21.58 -21.22 0.95
CA TRP A 130 -21.71 -22.68 1.02
C TRP A 130 -22.89 -23.23 0.21
N ARG A 131 -23.99 -22.50 0.11
CA ARG A 131 -25.05 -22.84 -0.87
C ARG A 131 -24.52 -22.78 -2.30
N LEU A 132 -23.69 -21.81 -2.62
CA LEU A 132 -23.02 -21.67 -3.91
C LEU A 132 -22.01 -22.80 -4.13
N TYR A 133 -21.22 -23.12 -3.11
CA TYR A 133 -20.27 -24.24 -3.10
C TYR A 133 -20.96 -25.58 -3.39
N SER A 134 -22.09 -25.87 -2.75
CA SER A 134 -22.82 -27.13 -2.91
C SER A 134 -23.57 -27.20 -4.25
N ASN A 135 -23.94 -26.06 -4.84
CA ASN A 135 -24.60 -25.99 -6.15
C ASN A 135 -23.63 -25.77 -7.32
N LEU A 136 -22.32 -25.75 -7.08
CA LEU A 136 -21.32 -25.48 -8.10
C LEU A 136 -21.18 -26.66 -9.07
N LYS A 137 -21.51 -26.43 -10.35
CA LYS A 137 -21.31 -27.40 -11.43
C LYS A 137 -20.01 -27.13 -12.16
N ALA A 138 -19.44 -28.15 -12.81
CA ALA A 138 -18.20 -28.01 -13.59
C ALA A 138 -18.35 -27.00 -14.74
N SER A 139 -19.55 -26.87 -15.31
CA SER A 139 -19.90 -25.86 -16.32
C SER A 139 -19.80 -24.41 -15.83
N HIS A 140 -19.80 -24.16 -14.51
CA HIS A 140 -19.72 -22.81 -13.95
C HIS A 140 -18.29 -22.26 -13.84
N VAL A 141 -17.27 -23.12 -13.96
CA VAL A 141 -15.87 -22.80 -13.61
C VAL A 141 -14.94 -22.80 -14.85
N ILE A 142 -15.31 -23.46 -15.94
CA ILE A 142 -14.38 -23.71 -17.05
C ILE A 142 -14.46 -22.60 -18.10
N LEU A 143 -13.48 -21.69 -18.05
CA LEU A 143 -13.08 -20.81 -19.16
C LEU A 143 -11.81 -21.40 -19.81
N GLY A 144 -11.90 -21.97 -21.02
CA GLY A 144 -10.71 -22.44 -21.75
C GLY A 144 -10.89 -23.36 -22.98
N ASP A 145 -10.97 -22.71 -24.15
CA ASP A 145 -10.42 -23.02 -25.49
C ASP A 145 -10.70 -24.27 -26.33
N LYS A 146 -11.24 -25.40 -25.87
CA LYS A 146 -11.60 -26.50 -26.81
C LYS A 146 -12.90 -27.21 -26.46
N GLY A 147 -14.00 -26.71 -27.03
CA GLY A 147 -15.15 -27.55 -27.38
C GLY A 147 -16.38 -27.53 -26.48
N TYR A 148 -16.50 -26.66 -25.48
CA TYR A 148 -17.72 -26.54 -24.66
C TYR A 148 -18.16 -25.09 -24.47
N ARG A 149 -19.48 -24.87 -24.57
CA ARG A 149 -20.15 -23.55 -24.63
C ARG A 149 -20.01 -22.77 -23.32
N ASN A 150 -19.95 -21.44 -23.44
CA ASN A 150 -20.14 -20.51 -22.32
C ASN A 150 -21.43 -20.88 -21.55
N PRO A 151 -21.44 -20.79 -20.20
CA PRO A 151 -22.65 -21.03 -19.42
C PRO A 151 -23.77 -20.12 -19.91
N THR A 152 -24.92 -20.72 -20.22
CA THR A 152 -26.10 -20.00 -20.67
C THR A 152 -26.76 -19.27 -19.51
N LYS A 153 -27.65 -18.33 -19.82
CA LYS A 153 -28.44 -17.62 -18.80
C LYS A 153 -29.20 -18.61 -17.90
N ASP A 154 -29.66 -19.72 -18.47
CA ASP A 154 -30.39 -20.78 -17.77
C ASP A 154 -29.47 -21.59 -16.84
N ASP A 155 -28.21 -21.80 -17.21
CA ASP A 155 -27.21 -22.47 -16.36
C ASP A 155 -26.89 -21.65 -15.10
N MET A 156 -27.00 -20.32 -15.19
CA MET A 156 -26.77 -19.38 -14.09
C MET A 156 -28.03 -19.03 -13.30
N GLU A 157 -29.20 -19.56 -13.66
CA GLU A 157 -30.46 -19.24 -13.01
C GLU A 157 -30.54 -19.69 -11.54
N PRO A 158 -30.05 -20.89 -11.16
CA PRO A 158 -29.98 -21.29 -9.75
C PRO A 158 -29.05 -20.39 -8.93
N PHE A 159 -27.98 -19.89 -9.56
CA PHE A 159 -27.04 -18.95 -8.96
C PHE A 159 -27.70 -17.59 -8.69
N ARG A 160 -28.41 -17.05 -9.69
CA ARG A 160 -29.15 -15.79 -9.57
C ARG A 160 -30.24 -15.89 -8.50
N SER A 161 -31.02 -16.97 -8.53
CA SER A 161 -32.12 -17.20 -7.57
C SER A 161 -31.63 -17.34 -6.13
N ALA A 162 -30.48 -17.99 -5.89
CA ALA A 162 -29.90 -18.10 -4.55
C ALA A 162 -29.38 -16.76 -4.02
N LEU A 163 -28.92 -15.88 -4.91
CA LEU A 163 -28.41 -14.54 -4.59
C LEU A 163 -29.54 -13.56 -4.29
N GLU A 164 -30.59 -13.55 -5.11
CA GLU A 164 -31.76 -12.67 -5.01
C GLU A 164 -32.59 -12.89 -3.72
N ASN A 165 -32.48 -14.06 -3.10
CA ASN A 165 -33.26 -14.44 -1.92
C ASN A 165 -32.43 -14.49 -0.62
N HIS A 166 -31.20 -13.96 -0.61
CA HIS A 166 -30.30 -14.07 0.54
C HIS A 166 -30.24 -12.78 1.38
N SER A 167 -30.18 -12.92 2.72
CA SER A 167 -30.13 -11.81 3.69
C SER A 167 -28.88 -10.92 3.57
N VAL A 168 -27.90 -11.31 2.74
CA VAL A 168 -26.80 -10.42 2.37
C VAL A 168 -27.29 -9.26 1.49
N LEU A 169 -28.50 -9.29 0.94
CA LEU A 169 -29.08 -8.14 0.22
C LEU A 169 -29.67 -7.08 1.16
N GLU A 170 -29.70 -7.32 2.48
CA GLU A 170 -30.07 -6.29 3.43
C GLU A 170 -28.97 -5.22 3.48
N VAL A 171 -29.28 -4.04 2.93
CA VAL A 171 -28.37 -2.87 2.80
C VAL A 171 -27.80 -2.41 4.15
N ASP A 172 -28.45 -2.80 5.24
CA ASP A 172 -28.06 -2.45 6.61
C ASP A 172 -26.89 -3.32 7.11
N HIS A 173 -26.68 -4.50 6.52
CA HIS A 173 -25.53 -5.36 6.79
C HIS A 173 -24.29 -4.94 5.98
N ARG A 174 -23.10 -5.09 6.58
CA ARG A 174 -21.83 -4.68 5.96
C ARG A 174 -21.57 -5.41 4.64
N GLU A 175 -21.88 -6.69 4.62
CA GLU A 175 -21.70 -7.60 3.50
C GLU A 175 -22.66 -7.25 2.36
N GLY A 176 -23.85 -6.74 2.67
CA GLY A 176 -24.81 -6.25 1.67
C GLY A 176 -24.46 -4.93 1.05
N ARG A 177 -23.87 -4.02 1.84
CA ARG A 177 -23.26 -2.81 1.30
C ARG A 177 -22.13 -3.13 0.31
N LEU A 178 -21.27 -4.10 0.63
CA LEU A 178 -20.19 -4.54 -0.26
C LEU A 178 -20.72 -5.19 -1.55
N PHE A 179 -21.77 -6.01 -1.44
CA PHE A 179 -22.40 -6.63 -2.59
C PHE A 179 -23.08 -5.61 -3.51
N GLU A 180 -23.79 -4.63 -2.96
CA GLU A 180 -24.45 -3.61 -3.78
C GLU A 180 -23.42 -2.68 -4.44
N LEU A 181 -22.31 -2.40 -3.75
CA LEU A 181 -21.17 -1.71 -4.35
C LEU A 181 -20.55 -2.50 -5.51
N TYR A 182 -20.38 -3.81 -5.35
CA TYR A 182 -19.89 -4.68 -6.42
C TYR A 182 -20.85 -4.71 -7.62
N LYS A 183 -22.16 -4.71 -7.38
CA LYS A 183 -23.18 -4.65 -8.42
C LYS A 183 -23.21 -3.31 -9.15
N GLN A 184 -23.10 -2.19 -8.41
CA GLN A 184 -22.94 -0.86 -8.98
C GLN A 184 -21.67 -0.76 -9.84
N LEU A 185 -20.56 -1.40 -9.41
CA LEU A 185 -19.33 -1.47 -10.19
C LEU A 185 -19.53 -2.25 -11.51
N LEU A 186 -20.16 -3.42 -11.45
CA LEU A 186 -20.46 -4.23 -12.63
C LEU A 186 -21.38 -3.50 -13.62
N ASN A 187 -22.31 -2.70 -13.10
CA ASN A 187 -23.20 -1.87 -13.90
C ASN A 187 -22.55 -0.56 -14.40
N ARG A 188 -21.30 -0.28 -14.01
CA ARG A 188 -20.57 0.98 -14.28
C ARG A 188 -21.25 2.23 -13.70
N GLU A 189 -22.05 2.04 -12.65
CA GLU A 189 -22.71 3.12 -11.92
C GLU A 189 -21.73 3.82 -10.96
N ILE A 190 -20.72 3.09 -10.50
CA ILE A 190 -19.61 3.61 -9.69
C ILE A 190 -18.26 3.20 -10.27
N SER A 191 -17.21 3.94 -9.93
CA SER A 191 -15.85 3.64 -10.39
C SER A 191 -15.20 2.52 -9.54
N PRO A 192 -14.21 1.78 -10.08
CA PRO A 192 -13.39 0.86 -9.29
C PRO A 192 -12.75 1.51 -8.06
N SER A 193 -12.40 2.80 -8.15
CA SER A 193 -11.91 3.62 -7.05
C SER A 193 -12.92 3.70 -5.90
N ASP A 194 -14.21 3.86 -6.18
CA ASP A 194 -15.25 3.91 -5.14
C ASP A 194 -15.32 2.62 -4.32
N VAL A 195 -15.09 1.48 -4.95
CA VAL A 195 -15.12 0.15 -4.31
C VAL A 195 -13.95 -0.07 -3.36
N ILE A 196 -12.77 0.40 -3.76
CA ILE A 196 -11.53 0.25 -2.98
C ILE A 196 -11.66 0.92 -1.60
N LYS A 197 -12.41 2.02 -1.48
CA LYS A 197 -12.67 2.73 -0.20
C LYS A 197 -13.41 1.88 0.83
N HIS A 198 -14.24 0.95 0.38
CA HIS A 198 -15.13 0.16 1.25
C HIS A 198 -14.54 -1.20 1.66
N LEU A 199 -13.43 -1.63 1.05
CA LEU A 199 -12.76 -2.86 1.44
C LEU A 199 -12.21 -2.75 2.88
N PRO A 200 -12.44 -3.72 3.79
CA PRO A 200 -12.08 -3.64 5.21
C PRO A 200 -10.64 -3.19 5.50
N SER A 201 -9.67 -3.82 4.84
CA SER A 201 -8.23 -3.58 5.04
C SER A 201 -7.79 -2.27 4.39
N VAL A 202 -8.30 -1.96 3.21
CA VAL A 202 -8.01 -0.71 2.50
C VAL A 202 -8.68 0.46 3.19
N SER A 203 -9.89 0.33 3.73
CA SER A 203 -10.63 1.40 4.41
C SER A 203 -9.86 1.94 5.63
N LEU A 204 -9.26 1.09 6.46
CA LEU A 204 -8.47 1.55 7.61
C LEU A 204 -7.19 2.28 7.17
N ARG A 205 -6.49 1.74 6.17
CA ARG A 205 -5.24 2.30 5.65
C ARG A 205 -5.47 3.56 4.80
N TRP A 206 -6.58 3.61 4.09
CA TRP A 206 -7.09 4.76 3.36
C TRP A 206 -7.50 5.87 4.32
N ASN A 207 -8.23 5.53 5.40
CA ASN A 207 -8.56 6.49 6.45
C ASN A 207 -7.30 7.07 7.09
N ALA A 208 -6.26 6.25 7.32
CA ALA A 208 -4.98 6.74 7.80
C ALA A 208 -4.29 7.69 6.80
N LEU A 209 -4.33 7.38 5.49
CA LEU A 209 -3.81 8.27 4.45
C LEU A 209 -4.57 9.61 4.42
N LYS A 210 -5.91 9.57 4.48
CA LYS A 210 -6.75 10.77 4.52
C LYS A 210 -6.46 11.59 5.78
N GLN A 211 -6.41 10.95 6.93
CA GLN A 211 -6.06 11.60 8.20
C GLN A 211 -4.67 12.25 8.15
N MET A 212 -3.71 11.67 7.44
CA MET A 212 -2.41 12.29 7.20
C MET A 212 -2.54 13.62 6.46
N ILE A 213 -3.35 13.65 5.39
CA ILE A 213 -3.60 14.85 4.59
C ILE A 213 -4.34 15.90 5.42
N ASP A 214 -5.40 15.50 6.15
CA ASP A 214 -6.17 16.40 7.00
C ASP A 214 -5.28 17.05 8.09
N ILE A 215 -4.41 16.26 8.75
CA ILE A 215 -3.47 16.79 9.74
C ILE A 215 -2.44 17.73 9.11
N SER A 216 -2.04 17.52 7.85
CA SER A 216 -1.15 18.45 7.17
C SER A 216 -1.82 19.77 6.81
N ALA A 217 -3.11 19.75 6.46
CA ALA A 217 -3.86 20.99 6.26
C ALA A 217 -3.93 21.83 7.56
N MET A 218 -4.15 21.17 8.72
CA MET A 218 -4.06 21.86 10.01
C MET A 218 -2.69 22.50 10.27
N TYR A 219 -1.61 21.87 9.80
CA TYR A 219 -0.26 22.43 9.91
C TYR A 219 -0.09 23.66 9.00
N ASP A 220 -0.61 23.61 7.78
CA ASP A 220 -0.57 24.75 6.84
C ASP A 220 -1.37 25.95 7.36
N GLU A 221 -2.47 25.69 8.07
CA GLU A 221 -3.33 26.72 8.68
C GLU A 221 -2.82 27.22 10.05
N ASP A 222 -1.63 26.80 10.48
CA ASP A 222 -1.03 27.10 11.79
C ASP A 222 -1.94 26.72 12.99
N GLU A 223 -2.84 25.75 12.82
CA GLU A 223 -3.73 25.30 13.88
C GLU A 223 -2.97 24.52 14.97
N GLN A 224 -3.13 24.95 16.22
CA GLN A 224 -2.49 24.32 17.38
C GLN A 224 -3.54 23.63 18.26
N PRO A 225 -3.86 22.35 18.02
CA PRO A 225 -4.76 21.60 18.88
C PRO A 225 -4.17 21.45 20.28
N HIS A 226 -5.03 21.47 21.30
CA HIS A 226 -4.63 21.35 22.71
C HIS A 226 -3.86 20.04 23.01
N SER A 227 -4.13 18.98 22.24
CA SER A 227 -3.40 17.72 22.28
C SER A 227 -3.00 17.30 20.87
N PRO A 228 -1.82 17.72 20.38
CA PRO A 228 -1.45 17.49 19.00
C PRO A 228 -1.18 16.01 18.72
N PRO A 229 -1.75 15.45 17.63
CA PRO A 229 -1.48 14.08 17.20
C PRO A 229 0.01 13.80 17.05
N ALA A 230 0.41 12.54 17.23
CA ALA A 230 1.82 12.14 17.13
C ALA A 230 2.42 12.48 15.76
N TYR A 231 1.65 12.31 14.69
CA TYR A 231 2.04 12.72 13.34
C TYR A 231 2.19 14.24 13.20
N LEU A 232 1.28 15.07 13.75
CA LEU A 232 1.42 16.54 13.71
C LEU A 232 2.72 16.99 14.37
N LYS A 233 3.09 16.39 15.51
CA LYS A 233 4.39 16.67 16.16
C LYS A 233 5.57 16.31 15.26
N LYS A 234 5.47 15.23 14.48
CA LYS A 234 6.53 14.85 13.53
C LYS A 234 6.60 15.81 12.35
N LEU A 235 5.45 16.21 11.82
CA LEU A 235 5.34 17.21 10.78
C LEU A 235 5.94 18.55 11.22
N GLN A 236 5.63 19.03 12.42
CA GLN A 236 6.19 20.27 12.99
C GLN A 236 7.72 20.19 13.18
N ASN A 237 8.26 19.02 13.53
CA ASN A 237 9.69 18.86 13.77
C ASN A 237 10.51 18.66 12.48
N ASP A 238 9.94 18.00 11.47
CA ASP A 238 10.61 17.69 10.21
C ASP A 238 9.60 17.73 9.04
N PRO A 239 9.15 18.94 8.65
CA PRO A 239 8.17 19.08 7.59
C PRO A 239 8.71 18.62 6.23
N MET A 240 10.03 18.62 6.04
CA MET A 240 10.65 18.16 4.79
C MET A 240 10.41 16.67 4.51
N THR A 241 10.44 15.85 5.56
CA THR A 241 10.22 14.41 5.44
C THR A 241 8.75 14.04 5.54
N TYR A 242 7.99 14.78 6.36
CA TYR A 242 6.64 14.37 6.75
C TYR A 242 5.53 15.15 6.07
N HIS A 243 5.77 16.23 5.33
CA HIS A 243 4.70 16.91 4.58
C HIS A 243 4.20 15.99 3.44
N PRO A 244 2.90 15.66 3.39
CA PRO A 244 2.37 14.70 2.42
C PRO A 244 2.00 15.36 1.08
N LEU A 245 1.74 16.67 1.11
CA LEU A 245 1.45 17.50 -0.05
C LEU A 245 2.79 18.06 -0.58
N ARG A 246 3.14 17.70 -1.83
CA ARG A 246 4.45 18.00 -2.42
C ARG A 246 4.70 19.49 -2.63
N GLU A 247 3.81 20.18 -3.34
CA GLU A 247 3.87 21.61 -3.64
C GLU A 247 3.76 22.49 -2.38
N ARG A 248 3.14 21.99 -1.30
CA ARG A 248 3.15 22.65 0.01
C ARG A 248 4.35 22.28 0.89
N SER A 249 5.15 21.29 0.50
CA SER A 249 6.35 20.95 1.27
C SER A 249 7.35 22.13 1.27
N PRO A 250 7.97 22.49 2.43
CA PRO A 250 8.79 23.70 2.51
C PRO A 250 9.93 23.78 1.49
N GLY A 251 10.58 22.65 1.21
CA GLY A 251 11.67 22.61 0.25
C GLY A 251 11.19 22.80 -1.18
N ARG A 252 9.96 22.40 -1.51
CA ARG A 252 9.37 22.62 -2.82
C ARG A 252 8.96 24.08 -3.01
N ILE A 253 8.27 24.66 -2.03
CA ILE A 253 7.91 26.09 -2.00
C ILE A 253 9.16 26.94 -2.24
N ARG A 254 10.24 26.65 -1.50
CA ARG A 254 11.48 27.41 -1.64
C ARG A 254 12.20 27.17 -2.96
N CYS A 255 12.28 25.93 -3.46
CA CYS A 255 12.84 25.67 -4.79
C CYS A 255 12.13 26.50 -5.87
N ARG A 256 10.80 26.56 -5.82
CA ARG A 256 9.98 27.36 -6.73
C ARG A 256 10.29 28.85 -6.62
N ARG A 257 10.30 29.39 -5.39
CA ARG A 257 10.51 30.83 -5.14
C ARG A 257 11.94 31.30 -5.44
N ASP A 258 12.93 30.51 -5.03
CA ASP A 258 14.32 30.97 -4.93
C ASP A 258 15.20 30.50 -6.10
N LEU A 259 14.90 29.35 -6.73
CA LEU A 259 15.75 28.75 -7.76
C LEU A 259 15.16 28.81 -9.17
N PHE A 260 13.86 28.56 -9.30
CA PHE A 260 13.22 28.45 -10.60
C PHE A 260 12.48 29.71 -10.96
N ASN A 261 12.88 30.33 -12.06
CA ASN A 261 12.10 31.35 -12.73
C ASN A 261 11.75 30.81 -14.12
N ASN A 262 10.47 30.55 -14.37
CA ASN A 262 9.96 29.95 -15.61
C ASN A 262 10.29 30.78 -16.87
N THR A 263 10.78 32.01 -16.71
CA THR A 263 11.20 32.89 -17.82
C THR A 263 12.68 32.82 -18.16
N LYS A 264 13.50 32.10 -17.38
CA LYS A 264 14.96 32.02 -17.57
C LYS A 264 15.42 30.58 -17.77
N ALA A 265 16.41 30.39 -18.65
CA ALA A 265 17.07 29.10 -18.80
C ALA A 265 17.72 28.66 -17.47
N VAL A 266 17.67 27.35 -17.19
CA VAL A 266 18.24 26.77 -15.96
C VAL A 266 19.77 26.81 -16.05
N SER A 267 20.35 27.82 -15.40
CA SER A 267 21.78 28.05 -15.39
C SER A 267 22.57 26.98 -14.61
N LYS A 268 23.90 26.97 -14.79
CA LYS A 268 24.81 26.10 -14.01
C LYS A 268 24.67 26.32 -12.51
N SER A 269 24.57 27.58 -12.07
CA SER A 269 24.37 27.93 -10.65
C SER A 269 23.02 27.50 -10.12
N THR A 270 21.95 27.61 -10.92
CA THR A 270 20.62 27.09 -10.56
C THR A 270 20.67 25.59 -10.27
N ILE A 271 21.23 24.80 -11.19
CA ILE A 271 21.26 23.33 -11.02
C ILE A 271 22.24 22.91 -9.93
N PHE A 272 23.38 23.59 -9.79
CA PHE A 272 24.31 23.36 -8.68
C PHE A 272 23.63 23.59 -7.34
N SER A 273 22.92 24.71 -7.19
CA SER A 273 22.18 25.06 -5.99
C SER A 273 21.17 23.96 -5.65
N LEU A 274 20.36 23.54 -6.61
CA LEU A 274 19.40 22.44 -6.43
C LEU A 274 20.10 21.15 -5.95
N LEU A 275 21.22 20.78 -6.57
CA LEU A 275 21.95 19.57 -6.24
C LEU A 275 22.51 19.58 -4.82
N VAL A 276 23.11 20.69 -4.37
CA VAL A 276 23.65 20.77 -3.01
C VAL A 276 22.53 20.75 -1.96
N TRP A 277 21.40 21.38 -2.24
CA TRP A 277 20.20 21.31 -1.39
C TRP A 277 19.66 19.89 -1.24
N ARG A 278 19.63 19.13 -2.34
CA ARG A 278 19.15 17.75 -2.34
C ARG A 278 20.20 16.76 -1.80
N ALA A 279 21.49 17.02 -1.92
CA ALA A 279 22.56 16.10 -1.49
C ALA A 279 23.01 16.31 -0.03
N PHE A 280 22.84 17.50 0.54
CA PHE A 280 23.36 17.85 1.86
C PHE A 280 22.27 18.42 2.80
N PRO A 281 21.12 17.75 2.97
CA PRO A 281 19.98 18.29 3.74
C PRO A 281 20.33 18.67 5.18
N GLN A 282 21.30 17.99 5.80
CA GLN A 282 21.77 18.26 7.17
C GLN A 282 22.49 19.62 7.33
N VAL A 283 22.89 20.27 6.24
CA VAL A 283 23.59 21.56 6.27
C VAL A 283 22.63 22.71 6.50
N PHE A 284 21.38 22.55 6.05
CA PHE A 284 20.46 23.66 5.95
C PHE A 284 19.46 23.70 7.10
N SER A 285 19.40 24.84 7.79
CA SER A 285 18.16 25.29 8.41
C SER A 285 17.20 25.61 7.28
N TRP A 286 16.01 25.02 7.27
CA TRP A 286 14.98 25.37 6.29
C TRP A 286 14.31 26.71 6.62
N HIS A 287 15.05 27.65 7.22
CA HIS A 287 14.55 28.96 7.61
C HIS A 287 14.15 29.76 6.35
N PRO A 288 13.03 30.49 6.35
CA PRO A 288 12.54 31.20 5.16
C PRO A 288 13.52 32.24 4.59
N ASP A 289 14.33 32.85 5.45
CA ASP A 289 15.29 33.92 5.11
C ASP A 289 16.60 33.42 4.47
N ASP A 290 16.80 32.11 4.44
CA ASP A 290 18.01 31.53 3.91
C ASP A 290 17.97 31.54 2.37
N SER A 291 19.00 32.06 1.70
CA SER A 291 19.09 31.95 0.24
C SER A 291 19.27 30.49 -0.17
N MET A 292 18.51 30.03 -1.17
CA MET A 292 18.82 28.76 -1.83
C MET A 292 19.88 28.89 -2.93
N TRP A 293 20.11 30.09 -3.41
CA TRP A 293 20.96 30.37 -4.57
C TRP A 293 22.44 30.47 -4.20
N PHE A 294 23.27 29.72 -4.92
CA PHE A 294 24.73 29.75 -4.86
C PHE A 294 25.29 29.94 -6.27
N GLU A 295 26.06 31.01 -6.47
CA GLU A 295 26.69 31.28 -7.76
C GLU A 295 27.95 30.43 -7.98
N THR A 296 28.62 30.04 -6.89
CA THR A 296 29.84 29.25 -6.90
C THR A 296 29.91 28.24 -5.73
N PRO A 297 30.82 27.25 -5.78
CA PRO A 297 31.12 26.38 -4.63
C PRO A 297 31.53 27.14 -3.37
N ASP A 298 32.27 28.24 -3.53
CA ASP A 298 32.76 29.01 -2.40
C ASP A 298 31.63 29.78 -1.69
N ASP A 299 30.58 30.18 -2.41
CA ASP A 299 29.37 30.76 -1.80
C ASP A 299 28.69 29.76 -0.87
N PHE A 300 28.52 28.52 -1.34
CA PHE A 300 27.98 27.43 -0.52
C PHE A 300 28.85 27.17 0.72
N LEU A 301 30.18 27.07 0.56
CA LEU A 301 31.08 26.79 1.68
C LEU A 301 31.16 27.96 2.68
N LYS A 302 31.05 29.20 2.20
CA LYS A 302 30.93 30.39 3.05
C LYS A 302 29.64 30.34 3.87
N GLU A 303 28.53 29.97 3.23
CA GLU A 303 27.24 29.84 3.89
C GLU A 303 27.23 28.69 4.91
N TYR A 304 27.86 27.55 4.58
CA TYR A 304 28.08 26.45 5.52
C TYR A 304 28.78 26.94 6.80
N ARG A 305 29.92 27.64 6.65
CA ARG A 305 30.70 28.17 7.80
C ARG A 305 29.86 29.12 8.65
N ARG A 306 29.10 30.00 8.00
CA ARG A 306 28.22 30.97 8.67
C ARG A 306 27.21 30.26 9.57
N ARG A 307 26.59 29.17 9.09
CA ARG A 307 25.52 28.47 9.81
C ARG A 307 26.03 27.49 10.86
N LYS A 308 26.96 26.62 10.47
CA LYS A 308 27.47 25.57 11.34
C LYS A 308 28.50 26.10 12.34
N LYS A 309 29.02 27.31 12.14
CA LYS A 309 30.06 27.94 12.95
C LYS A 309 31.32 27.07 13.05
N GLU A 310 31.57 26.27 12.03
CA GLU A 310 32.70 25.34 11.93
C GLU A 310 33.29 25.38 10.51
N GLN A 311 34.55 24.95 10.36
CA GLN A 311 35.16 24.79 9.05
C GLN A 311 34.57 23.56 8.36
N PRO A 312 34.19 23.64 7.06
CA PRO A 312 33.76 22.47 6.31
C PRO A 312 34.89 21.45 6.27
N SER A 313 34.56 20.17 6.41
CA SER A 313 35.54 19.10 6.24
C SER A 313 36.13 19.12 4.83
N GLU A 314 37.36 18.61 4.68
CA GLU A 314 37.99 18.48 3.37
C GLU A 314 37.14 17.62 2.42
N GLU A 315 36.48 16.57 2.94
CA GLU A 315 35.55 15.73 2.18
C GLU A 315 34.37 16.53 1.64
N LEU A 316 33.71 17.35 2.48
CA LEU A 316 32.58 18.17 2.04
C LEU A 316 33.02 19.21 0.99
N ALA A 317 34.11 19.91 1.24
CA ALA A 317 34.63 20.91 0.30
C ALA A 317 35.00 20.27 -1.05
N SER A 318 35.58 19.06 -1.03
CA SER A 318 35.90 18.29 -2.22
C SER A 318 34.63 17.85 -2.98
N ASP A 319 33.64 17.29 -2.28
CA ASP A 319 32.38 16.85 -2.89
C ASP A 319 31.65 18.04 -3.56
N VAL A 320 31.55 19.19 -2.90
CA VAL A 320 30.86 20.38 -3.42
C VAL A 320 31.54 20.91 -4.69
N ARG A 321 32.88 20.99 -4.71
CA ARG A 321 33.62 21.41 -5.91
C ARG A 321 33.45 20.42 -7.05
N THR A 322 33.55 19.12 -6.74
CA THR A 322 33.33 18.04 -7.71
C THR A 322 31.94 18.13 -8.35
N TYR A 323 30.89 18.47 -7.59
CA TYR A 323 29.54 18.65 -8.15
C TYR A 323 29.52 19.79 -9.18
N TRP A 324 30.18 20.90 -8.90
CA TRP A 324 30.27 22.04 -9.81
C TRP A 324 31.04 21.70 -11.09
N ASP A 325 32.19 21.04 -10.96
CA ASP A 325 33.04 20.68 -12.10
C ASP A 325 32.33 19.64 -12.99
N ASN A 326 31.65 18.67 -12.39
CA ASN A 326 30.90 17.64 -13.12
C ASN A 326 29.75 18.19 -13.96
N LEU A 327 29.18 19.35 -13.61
CA LEU A 327 28.17 20.01 -14.43
C LEU A 327 28.77 20.54 -15.75
N GLU A 328 30.04 20.97 -15.75
CA GLU A 328 30.75 21.33 -16.97
C GLU A 328 31.14 20.10 -17.78
N GLU A 329 31.70 19.07 -17.14
CA GLU A 329 32.11 17.83 -17.81
C GLU A 329 30.93 17.13 -18.49
N ARG A 330 29.76 17.11 -17.84
CA ARG A 330 28.53 16.57 -18.42
C ARG A 330 27.85 17.49 -19.43
N ARG A 331 28.48 18.63 -19.75
CA ARG A 331 27.97 19.63 -20.70
C ARG A 331 26.55 20.09 -20.34
N TRP A 332 26.30 20.35 -19.04
CA TRP A 332 24.99 20.83 -18.57
C TRP A 332 24.44 21.97 -19.44
N PRO A 333 25.21 23.01 -19.82
CA PRO A 333 24.68 24.08 -20.67
C PRO A 333 24.08 23.58 -21.99
N ARG A 334 24.70 22.57 -22.61
CA ARG A 334 24.15 21.97 -23.85
C ARG A 334 22.96 21.07 -23.56
N PHE A 335 23.00 20.29 -22.48
CA PHE A 335 21.87 19.44 -22.08
C PHE A 335 20.65 20.28 -21.70
N ALA A 336 20.85 21.47 -21.15
CA ALA A 336 19.80 22.41 -20.80
C ALA A 336 19.04 22.97 -22.01
N GLU A 337 19.65 22.96 -23.19
CA GLU A 337 19.05 23.46 -24.43
C GLU A 337 18.21 22.38 -25.16
N THR A 338 18.29 21.10 -24.79
CA THR A 338 17.68 20.00 -25.56
C THR A 338 16.24 19.68 -25.20
N TYR A 339 15.64 20.39 -24.22
CA TYR A 339 14.33 20.08 -23.64
C TYR A 339 14.16 18.56 -23.36
N PRO A 340 15.00 18.02 -22.44
CA PRO A 340 15.10 16.59 -22.21
C PRO A 340 13.79 15.99 -21.70
N THR A 341 13.65 14.68 -21.84
CA THR A 341 12.61 13.89 -21.15
C THR A 341 12.94 13.77 -19.66
N PHE A 342 11.91 13.50 -18.85
CA PHE A 342 12.11 13.18 -17.43
C PHE A 342 13.15 12.08 -17.21
N GLU A 343 13.12 11.02 -18.03
CA GLU A 343 14.08 9.92 -17.94
C GLU A 343 15.50 10.36 -18.24
N GLU A 344 15.70 11.18 -19.27
CA GLU A 344 17.02 11.73 -19.57
C GLU A 344 17.55 12.57 -18.40
N CYS A 345 16.70 13.42 -17.80
CA CYS A 345 17.06 14.17 -16.59
C CYS A 345 17.42 13.26 -15.42
N TYR A 346 16.58 12.26 -15.12
CA TYR A 346 16.87 11.33 -14.04
C TYR A 346 18.18 10.57 -14.28
N GLN A 347 18.42 10.04 -15.48
CA GLN A 347 19.67 9.34 -15.81
C GLN A 347 20.88 10.28 -15.77
N HIS A 348 20.69 11.57 -16.04
CA HIS A 348 21.73 12.58 -15.92
C HIS A 348 22.21 12.77 -14.47
N PHE A 349 21.34 12.63 -13.48
CA PHE A 349 21.71 12.81 -12.05
C PHE A 349 21.87 11.50 -11.29
N LYS A 350 21.28 10.42 -11.79
CA LYS A 350 21.28 9.13 -11.12
C LYS A 350 22.71 8.67 -10.83
N PRO A 351 23.01 8.27 -9.59
CA PRO A 351 24.32 7.74 -9.26
C PRO A 351 24.55 6.41 -10.00
N ASN A 352 25.54 6.41 -10.89
CA ASN A 352 26.04 5.23 -11.60
C ASN A 352 27.42 4.85 -11.04
N GLY A 353 27.72 3.54 -11.00
CA GLY A 353 29.01 3.02 -10.51
C GLY A 353 29.15 2.93 -8.98
N THR A 354 30.35 2.54 -8.54
CA THR A 354 30.72 2.47 -7.11
C THR A 354 30.85 3.89 -6.54
N LEU A 355 30.77 4.02 -5.20
CA LEU A 355 30.78 5.32 -4.51
C LEU A 355 32.00 6.19 -4.88
N GLU A 356 33.14 5.57 -5.21
CA GLU A 356 34.38 6.24 -5.60
C GLU A 356 34.28 6.93 -6.98
N TYR A 357 33.50 6.37 -7.92
CA TYR A 357 33.36 6.89 -9.28
C TYR A 357 32.04 7.64 -9.52
N ARG A 358 31.26 7.89 -8.46
CA ARG A 358 30.02 8.64 -8.57
C ARG A 358 30.32 10.13 -8.70
N LEU A 359 29.90 10.69 -9.83
CA LEU A 359 30.00 12.14 -10.09
C LEU A 359 29.27 12.97 -9.05
N PHE A 360 28.10 12.49 -8.59
CA PHE A 360 27.35 13.10 -7.50
C PHE A 360 27.33 12.17 -6.29
N ARG A 361 28.46 12.04 -5.60
CA ARG A 361 28.73 11.00 -4.57
C ARG A 361 27.64 10.85 -3.51
N LYS A 362 27.23 11.97 -2.92
CA LYS A 362 26.20 12.07 -1.86
C LYS A 362 24.75 12.12 -2.38
N LEU A 363 24.52 12.21 -3.69
CA LEU A 363 23.17 12.26 -4.25
C LEU A 363 22.61 10.83 -4.33
N SER A 364 21.57 10.58 -3.54
CA SER A 364 20.86 9.29 -3.56
C SER A 364 20.03 9.13 -4.84
N ARG A 365 19.60 7.90 -5.17
CA ARG A 365 18.68 7.68 -6.30
C ARG A 365 17.32 8.38 -6.08
N THR A 366 16.84 8.42 -4.84
CA THR A 366 15.60 9.14 -4.49
C THR A 366 15.79 10.65 -4.70
N ASN A 367 16.93 11.20 -4.29
CA ASN A 367 17.18 12.64 -4.42
C ASN A 367 17.43 13.01 -5.89
N ALA A 368 18.02 12.13 -6.69
CA ALA A 368 18.12 12.31 -8.15
C ALA A 368 16.73 12.29 -8.82
N PHE A 369 15.80 11.46 -8.34
CA PHE A 369 14.40 11.49 -8.78
C PHE A 369 13.72 12.81 -8.36
N ASP A 370 13.91 13.27 -7.13
CA ASP A 370 13.37 14.55 -6.67
C ASP A 370 13.91 15.75 -7.48
N VAL A 371 15.19 15.73 -7.86
CA VAL A 371 15.79 16.72 -8.78
C VAL A 371 15.09 16.71 -10.13
N ALA A 372 14.84 15.53 -10.71
CA ALA A 372 14.11 15.42 -11.98
C ALA A 372 12.67 15.92 -11.86
N CYS A 373 11.98 15.65 -10.75
CA CYS A 373 10.66 16.19 -10.47
C CYS A 373 10.68 17.72 -10.38
N ASP A 374 11.63 18.29 -9.64
CA ASP A 374 11.77 19.74 -9.51
C ASP A 374 11.98 20.43 -10.86
N LEU A 375 12.78 19.81 -11.74
CA LEU A 375 12.99 20.28 -13.11
C LEU A 375 11.75 20.14 -13.99
N ALA A 376 10.97 19.06 -13.86
CA ALA A 376 9.74 18.87 -14.61
C ALA A 376 8.70 19.94 -14.24
N TYR A 377 8.51 20.21 -12.94
CA TYR A 377 7.64 21.29 -12.48
C TYR A 377 8.17 22.69 -12.81
N ALA A 378 9.48 22.85 -12.98
CA ALA A 378 10.05 24.11 -13.48
C ALA A 378 9.89 24.26 -15.01
N GLY A 379 9.21 23.33 -15.69
CA GLY A 379 9.03 23.34 -17.14
C GLY A 379 10.30 23.09 -17.95
N PHE A 380 11.38 22.62 -17.31
CA PHE A 380 12.68 22.41 -17.96
C PHE A 380 12.72 21.11 -18.78
N CYS A 381 12.08 20.05 -18.28
CA CYS A 381 12.00 18.76 -18.96
C CYS A 381 10.55 18.34 -19.14
N ARG A 382 10.32 17.42 -20.09
CA ARG A 382 8.99 16.85 -20.31
C ARG A 382 8.54 16.09 -19.06
N PRO A 383 7.32 16.33 -18.55
CA PRO A 383 6.81 15.65 -17.37
C PRO A 383 6.73 14.12 -17.60
N PRO A 384 6.93 13.30 -16.56
CA PRO A 384 6.84 11.85 -16.69
C PRO A 384 5.39 11.39 -16.85
N SER A 385 5.17 10.31 -17.60
CA SER A 385 3.90 9.60 -17.56
C SER A 385 3.76 8.78 -16.28
N VAL A 386 2.54 8.31 -15.98
CA VAL A 386 2.31 7.34 -14.89
C VAL A 386 3.18 6.08 -15.07
N ALA A 387 3.38 5.65 -16.31
CA ALA A 387 4.23 4.50 -16.64
C ALA A 387 5.72 4.76 -16.31
N ASP A 388 6.20 5.97 -16.53
CA ASP A 388 7.57 6.37 -16.19
C ASP A 388 7.76 6.36 -14.67
N VAL A 389 6.85 6.99 -13.92
CA VAL A 389 6.89 6.98 -12.44
C VAL A 389 6.80 5.55 -11.89
N ALA A 390 5.91 4.71 -12.43
CA ALA A 390 5.81 3.31 -12.02
C ALA A 390 7.12 2.53 -12.24
N LYS A 391 7.80 2.76 -13.37
CA LYS A 391 9.12 2.17 -13.65
C LYS A 391 10.13 2.57 -12.57
N TYR A 392 10.13 3.83 -12.12
CA TYR A 392 11.00 4.28 -11.03
C TYR A 392 10.65 3.68 -9.68
N ILE A 393 9.37 3.64 -9.31
CA ILE A 393 8.91 3.05 -8.06
C ILE A 393 9.32 1.57 -7.99
N VAL A 394 9.19 0.83 -9.08
CA VAL A 394 9.66 -0.57 -9.17
C VAL A 394 11.19 -0.66 -9.09
N HIS A 395 11.92 0.23 -9.77
CA HIS A 395 13.38 0.23 -9.78
C HIS A 395 14.00 0.58 -8.41
N LEU A 396 13.41 1.54 -7.69
CA LEU A 396 13.84 1.95 -6.36
C LEU A 396 13.43 0.92 -5.30
N ASN A 397 12.23 0.32 -5.44
CA ASN A 397 11.66 -0.69 -4.54
C ASN A 397 11.71 -0.30 -3.05
N GLN A 398 11.60 1.00 -2.77
CA GLN A 398 11.58 1.64 -1.45
C GLN A 398 10.63 2.84 -1.49
N GLY A 399 10.42 3.53 -0.36
CA GLY A 399 9.61 4.76 -0.30
C GLY A 399 8.18 4.53 -0.79
N ALA A 400 7.82 5.10 -1.94
CA ALA A 400 6.50 4.94 -2.54
C ALA A 400 6.09 3.47 -2.75
N MET A 401 7.03 2.56 -3.07
CA MET A 401 6.73 1.12 -3.13
C MET A 401 6.28 0.57 -1.77
N SER A 402 6.90 1.04 -0.68
CA SER A 402 6.50 0.67 0.69
C SER A 402 5.13 1.28 1.02
N GLY A 403 4.85 2.49 0.56
CA GLY A 403 3.52 3.12 0.67
C GLY A 403 2.43 2.31 -0.04
N LEU A 404 2.67 1.87 -1.28
CA LEU A 404 1.73 1.04 -2.04
C LEU A 404 1.46 -0.32 -1.36
N LYS A 405 2.50 -0.96 -0.81
CA LYS A 405 2.34 -2.17 -0.01
C LYS A 405 1.60 -1.91 1.29
N ALA A 406 1.89 -0.78 1.95
CA ALA A 406 1.20 -0.35 3.16
C ALA A 406 -0.28 -0.10 2.92
N LEU A 407 -0.67 0.42 1.74
CA LEU A 407 -2.07 0.55 1.34
C LEU A 407 -2.71 -0.78 0.87
N GLY A 408 -1.90 -1.82 0.63
CA GLY A 408 -2.39 -3.12 0.13
C GLY A 408 -2.63 -3.14 -1.38
N LEU A 409 -2.16 -2.14 -2.13
CA LEU A 409 -2.38 -2.01 -3.58
C LEU A 409 -1.39 -2.86 -4.41
N VAL A 410 -0.24 -3.21 -3.82
CA VAL A 410 0.81 -4.00 -4.47
C VAL A 410 1.23 -5.17 -3.60
N ASP A 411 1.31 -6.37 -4.19
CA ASP A 411 1.81 -7.57 -3.50
C ASP A 411 3.35 -7.60 -3.54
N GLY A 412 3.97 -7.81 -2.38
CA GLY A 412 5.41 -7.97 -2.25
C GLY A 412 5.97 -9.26 -2.83
N LYS A 413 5.12 -10.26 -3.12
CA LYS A 413 5.55 -11.62 -3.52
C LYS A 413 5.77 -11.81 -5.03
N LYS A 414 5.25 -10.93 -5.89
CA LYS A 414 5.43 -11.04 -7.34
C LYS A 414 6.89 -10.83 -7.74
N ARG A 415 7.50 -11.85 -8.36
CA ARG A 415 8.89 -11.84 -8.85
C ARG A 415 9.05 -11.23 -10.25
N ASP A 416 7.99 -11.24 -11.05
CA ASP A 416 8.02 -10.67 -12.40
C ASP A 416 7.97 -9.14 -12.34
N VAL A 417 9.00 -8.51 -12.93
CA VAL A 417 9.19 -7.05 -12.95
C VAL A 417 8.13 -6.36 -13.80
N ASP A 418 7.72 -6.96 -14.92
CA ASP A 418 6.77 -6.33 -15.85
C ASP A 418 5.35 -6.42 -15.30
N ALA A 419 4.95 -7.58 -14.78
CA ALA A 419 3.68 -7.71 -14.05
C ALA A 419 3.61 -6.79 -12.82
N LYS A 420 4.73 -6.64 -12.09
CA LYS A 420 4.81 -5.72 -10.94
C LYS A 420 4.69 -4.26 -11.40
N ARG A 421 5.31 -3.89 -12.53
CA ARG A 421 5.16 -2.55 -13.10
C ARG A 421 3.73 -2.27 -13.52
N ALA A 422 3.07 -3.19 -14.22
CA ALA A 422 1.66 -3.04 -14.60
C ALA A 422 0.77 -2.85 -13.37
N GLN A 423 1.01 -3.61 -12.30
CA GLN A 423 0.28 -3.43 -11.03
C GLN A 423 0.52 -2.06 -10.39
N VAL A 424 1.76 -1.56 -10.40
CA VAL A 424 2.08 -0.22 -9.88
C VAL A 424 1.43 0.88 -10.73
N VAL A 425 1.41 0.73 -12.06
CA VAL A 425 0.71 1.69 -12.96
C VAL A 425 -0.77 1.78 -12.59
N GLN A 426 -1.44 0.63 -12.47
CA GLN A 426 -2.85 0.60 -12.09
C GLN A 426 -3.07 1.23 -10.71
N ALA A 427 -2.23 0.89 -9.73
CA ALA A 427 -2.34 1.43 -8.38
C ALA A 427 -2.15 2.96 -8.33
N LEU A 428 -1.24 3.52 -9.14
CA LEU A 428 -1.06 4.98 -9.24
C LEU A 428 -2.26 5.67 -9.88
N MET A 429 -2.85 5.07 -10.92
CA MET A 429 -4.08 5.60 -11.56
C MET A 429 -5.25 5.58 -10.58
N ASP A 430 -5.51 4.44 -9.95
CA ASP A 430 -6.63 4.26 -9.02
C ASP A 430 -6.51 5.22 -7.84
N LEU A 431 -5.31 5.32 -7.26
CA LEU A 431 -5.01 6.22 -6.16
C LEU A 431 -5.09 7.69 -6.59
N GLY A 432 -4.56 8.04 -7.77
CA GLY A 432 -4.67 9.39 -8.31
C GLY A 432 -6.11 9.84 -8.47
N ASN A 433 -6.98 8.97 -8.98
CA ASN A 433 -8.42 9.24 -9.11
C ASN A 433 -9.10 9.39 -7.75
N LEU A 434 -8.73 8.56 -6.77
CA LEU A 434 -9.23 8.66 -5.40
C LEU A 434 -8.86 9.98 -4.73
N LEU A 435 -7.62 10.44 -4.94
CA LEU A 435 -7.11 11.67 -4.33
C LEU A 435 -7.76 12.92 -4.91
N LYS A 436 -8.35 12.85 -6.12
CA LYS A 436 -9.20 13.90 -6.70
C LYS A 436 -10.52 14.10 -5.98
N GLU A 437 -10.82 13.33 -4.94
CA GLU A 437 -11.99 13.58 -4.09
C GLU A 437 -11.63 14.25 -2.78
N ILE A 438 -10.33 14.47 -2.52
CA ILE A 438 -9.84 15.13 -1.31
C ILE A 438 -9.53 16.58 -1.68
N PRO A 439 -10.37 17.56 -1.24
CA PRO A 439 -10.19 18.96 -1.62
C PRO A 439 -8.81 19.51 -1.28
N GLU A 440 -8.26 19.14 -0.12
CA GLU A 440 -6.94 19.56 0.36
C GLU A 440 -5.82 19.07 -0.57
N PHE A 441 -6.01 17.89 -1.18
CA PHE A 441 -5.11 17.39 -2.20
C PHE A 441 -5.32 18.17 -3.50
N ILE A 442 -6.54 18.38 -4.01
CA ILE A 442 -6.71 19.12 -5.28
C ILE A 442 -6.22 20.57 -5.17
N ASN A 443 -6.60 21.25 -4.10
CA ASN A 443 -6.39 22.68 -3.87
C ASN A 443 -4.96 23.01 -3.41
N GLU A 444 -4.05 22.05 -3.45
CA GLU A 444 -2.63 22.28 -3.18
C GLU A 444 -2.04 23.42 -4.04
N HIS A 445 -2.67 23.73 -5.18
CA HIS A 445 -2.26 24.76 -6.13
C HIS A 445 -2.91 26.14 -5.95
N ALA A 446 -3.97 26.25 -5.13
CA ALA A 446 -4.98 27.32 -5.27
C ALA A 446 -4.68 28.64 -4.54
N GLU A 447 -3.68 28.71 -3.65
CA GLU A 447 -3.59 29.83 -2.69
C GLU A 447 -2.55 30.92 -3.03
N ASP A 448 -1.64 30.70 -3.99
CA ASP A 448 -0.64 31.70 -4.38
C ASP A 448 -1.01 32.39 -5.72
N GLU A 449 -1.91 33.38 -5.66
CA GLU A 449 -2.40 34.17 -6.82
C GLU A 449 -1.33 35.03 -7.52
N ALA A 450 -0.06 35.05 -7.06
CA ALA A 450 0.99 35.89 -7.65
C ALA A 450 2.09 35.12 -8.41
N ASP A 451 2.28 33.82 -8.17
CA ASP A 451 3.33 32.99 -8.79
C ASP A 451 2.81 31.56 -9.01
N ALA A 452 1.70 31.47 -9.76
CA ALA A 452 0.86 30.28 -9.95
C ALA A 452 1.68 28.97 -10.03
N THR A 453 1.35 28.07 -9.11
CA THR A 453 1.88 26.71 -9.03
C THR A 453 1.68 26.00 -10.36
N TYR A 454 2.74 25.81 -11.13
CA TYR A 454 2.69 25.11 -12.41
C TYR A 454 2.62 23.60 -12.15
N THR A 455 1.44 23.00 -12.25
CA THR A 455 1.35 21.58 -12.56
C THR A 455 1.55 21.40 -14.06
N PRO A 456 2.48 20.53 -14.52
CA PRO A 456 2.66 20.26 -15.94
C PRO A 456 1.56 19.36 -16.52
N TYR A 457 0.57 18.97 -15.72
CA TYR A 457 -0.53 18.08 -16.09
C TYR A 457 -1.85 18.85 -16.16
N HIS A 458 -2.76 18.38 -17.01
CA HIS A 458 -4.13 18.92 -17.05
C HIS A 458 -4.90 18.56 -15.78
N GLU A 459 -5.90 19.36 -15.40
CA GLU A 459 -6.76 19.11 -14.21
C GLU A 459 -7.42 17.72 -14.23
N GLU A 460 -7.73 17.22 -15.43
CA GLU A 460 -8.32 15.90 -15.64
C GLU A 460 -7.31 14.75 -15.55
N GLU A 461 -6.00 15.03 -15.57
CA GLU A 461 -4.95 14.01 -15.51
C GLU A 461 -4.53 13.71 -14.07
N VAL A 462 -3.92 12.54 -13.86
CA VAL A 462 -3.28 12.23 -12.57
C VAL A 462 -1.86 12.76 -12.63
N ASP A 463 -1.46 13.57 -11.65
CA ASP A 463 -0.05 13.94 -11.45
C ASP A 463 0.66 12.79 -10.69
N PRO A 464 1.43 11.92 -11.38
CA PRO A 464 2.06 10.78 -10.74
C PRO A 464 3.19 11.17 -9.78
N MET A 465 3.76 12.37 -9.91
CA MET A 465 4.84 12.84 -9.02
C MET A 465 4.28 13.22 -7.65
N ARG A 466 3.08 13.81 -7.59
CA ARG A 466 2.36 14.10 -6.34
C ARG A 466 1.96 12.80 -5.64
N VAL A 467 1.42 11.84 -6.39
CA VAL A 467 1.04 10.53 -5.86
C VAL A 467 2.27 9.77 -5.32
N GLU A 468 3.41 9.78 -6.04
CA GLU A 468 4.66 9.16 -5.56
C GLU A 468 5.13 9.79 -4.24
N HIS A 469 5.15 11.12 -4.18
CA HIS A 469 5.58 11.85 -2.98
C HIS A 469 4.70 11.51 -1.78
N LEU A 470 3.38 11.56 -1.96
CA LEU A 470 2.41 11.19 -0.93
C LEU A 470 2.65 9.77 -0.42
N LEU A 471 2.81 8.80 -1.32
CA LEU A 471 3.05 7.40 -0.97
C LEU A 471 4.36 7.22 -0.19
N ARG A 472 5.40 7.96 -0.57
CA ARG A 472 6.69 7.95 0.12
C ARG A 472 6.55 8.49 1.53
N THR A 473 5.91 9.65 1.69
CA THR A 473 5.66 10.25 3.00
C THR A 473 4.78 9.36 3.87
N PHE A 474 3.71 8.80 3.32
CA PHE A 474 2.82 7.86 4.01
C PHE A 474 3.57 6.67 4.59
N SER A 475 4.51 6.09 3.83
CA SER A 475 5.32 4.97 4.30
C SER A 475 6.15 5.29 5.56
N HIS A 476 6.55 6.55 5.74
CA HIS A 476 7.28 7.02 6.91
C HIS A 476 6.33 7.41 8.06
N ALA A 477 5.18 7.99 7.72
CA ALA A 477 4.20 8.54 8.64
C ALA A 477 3.32 7.47 9.31
N LEU A 478 3.12 6.32 8.66
CA LEU A 478 2.13 5.31 9.08
C LEU A 478 2.19 4.94 10.58
N LYS A 479 3.39 4.76 11.12
CA LYS A 479 3.62 4.42 12.54
C LYS A 479 3.28 5.53 13.55
N TYR A 480 2.98 6.72 13.08
CA TYR A 480 2.57 7.88 13.89
C TYR A 480 1.09 8.21 13.73
N ILE A 481 0.40 7.49 12.83
CA ILE A 481 -1.03 7.63 12.54
C ILE A 481 -1.81 6.43 13.07
N VAL A 482 -1.26 5.22 12.89
CA VAL A 482 -1.87 3.94 13.30
C VAL A 482 -1.41 3.49 14.68
#